data_AF-A0A933UFL8-F1
#
_entry.id   AF-A0A933UFL8-F1
#
_cell.length_a   1.000
_cell.length_b   1.000
_cell.length_c   1.000
_cell.angle_alpha   90.00
_cell.angle_beta   90.00
_cell.angle_gamma   90.00
#
_symmetry.space_group_name_H-M   'P 1'
#
loop_
_entity.id
_entity.type
_entity.pdbx_description
1 polymer ?
#
loop_
_entity_poly.entity_id
_entity_poly.type
_entity_poly.pdbx_seq_one_letter_code
_entity_poly.pdbx_strand_id
1 'polypeptide(L)' 'MIDAGDIAKLAGLYDRYANAFERLSPDRLQARRLFWSRLEMLYQQEGAGVDFEAFRFEMVQRCKEYLKKN' A
#
# COMPACT_ATOMS: atom_id res chain seq x y z
N MET A 1 7.16 -3.46 14.18
CA MET A 1 7.07 -2.06 13.67
C MET A 1 7.29 -2.12 12.16
N ILE A 2 6.44 -1.48 11.34
CA ILE A 2 6.57 -1.53 9.88
C ILE A 2 7.82 -0.77 9.42
N ASP A 3 8.69 -1.46 8.69
CA ASP A 3 9.94 -0.91 8.17
C ASP A 3 9.72 0.16 7.09
N ALA A 4 10.64 1.13 7.02
CA ALA A 4 10.56 2.21 6.03
C ALA A 4 10.65 1.70 4.58
N GLY A 5 11.37 0.61 4.34
CA GLY A 5 11.45 -0.05 3.04
C GLY A 5 10.13 -0.70 2.63
N ASP A 6 9.32 -1.16 3.59
CA ASP A 6 7.97 -1.66 3.31
C ASP A 6 6.99 -0.56 2.99
N ILE A 7 7.10 0.59 3.67
CA ILE A 7 6.33 1.78 3.34
C ILE A 7 6.71 2.28 1.93
N ALA A 8 7.99 2.32 1.57
CA ALA A 8 8.43 2.72 0.24
C ALA A 8 7.87 1.82 -0.88
N LYS A 9 7.90 0.49 -0.67
CA LYS A 9 7.33 -0.48 -1.61
C LYS A 9 5.81 -0.35 -1.74
N LEU A 10 5.10 -0.23 -0.61
CA LEU A 10 3.66 0.00 -0.61
C LEU A 10 3.31 1.33 -1.27
N ALA A 11 4.07 2.39 -1.02
CA ALA A 11 3.86 3.72 -1.59
C ALA A 11 4.03 3.71 -3.11
N GLY A 12 5.05 3.05 -3.64
CA GLY A 12 5.25 2.91 -5.09
C GLY A 12 4.14 2.10 -5.76
N LEU A 13 3.67 1.03 -5.12
CA LEU A 13 2.53 0.25 -5.62
C LEU A 13 1.22 1.05 -5.54
N TYR A 14 1.03 1.80 -4.46
CA TYR A 14 -0.12 2.68 -4.26
C TYR A 14 -0.16 3.78 -5.32
N ASP A 15 0.96 4.45 -5.57
CA ASP A 15 1.09 5.48 -6.61
C ASP A 15 0.69 4.93 -7.99
N ARG A 16 1.31 3.82 -8.42
CA ARG A 16 1.01 3.19 -9.72
C ARG A 16 -0.44 2.75 -9.84
N TYR A 17 -1.06 2.27 -8.76
CA TYR A 17 -2.46 1.87 -8.77
C TYR A 17 -3.43 3.07 -8.72
N ALA A 18 -3.14 4.07 -7.89
CA ALA A 18 -4.03 5.19 -7.59
C ALA A 18 -3.95 6.30 -8.65
N ASN A 19 -2.77 6.56 -9.20
CA ASN A 19 -2.49 7.61 -10.18
C ASN A 19 -2.40 7.10 -11.62
N ALA A 20 -2.62 5.81 -11.88
CA ALA A 20 -2.70 5.30 -13.25
C ALA A 20 -3.82 6.00 -14.04
N PHE A 21 -3.42 6.64 -15.13
CA PHE A 21 -4.33 7.29 -16.08
C PHE A 21 -5.31 6.29 -16.71
N GLU A 22 -4.80 5.14 -17.13
CA GLU A 22 -5.61 4.08 -17.71
C GLU A 22 -6.10 3.09 -16.65
N ARG A 23 -7.42 3.07 -16.43
CA ARG A 23 -8.04 2.33 -15.34
C ARG A 23 -7.97 0.81 -15.49
N LEU A 24 -7.77 0.32 -16.71
CA LEU A 24 -7.74 -1.11 -17.05
C LEU A 24 -6.35 -1.57 -17.52
N SER A 25 -5.34 -0.71 -17.44
CA SER A 25 -4.02 -1.10 -17.90
C SER A 25 -3.46 -2.25 -17.05
N PRO A 26 -2.80 -3.23 -17.67
CA PRO A 26 -2.31 -4.42 -16.99
C PRO A 26 -1.34 -4.07 -15.85
N ASP A 27 -0.56 -2.99 -16.01
CA ASP A 27 0.31 -2.44 -14.96
C ASP A 27 -0.49 -2.01 -13.72
N ARG A 28 -1.55 -1.20 -13.89
CA ARG A 28 -2.42 -0.78 -12.78
C ARG A 28 -3.05 -1.97 -12.06
N LEU A 29 -3.54 -2.94 -12.82
CA LEU A 29 -4.17 -4.15 -12.26
C LEU A 29 -3.15 -5.00 -11.49
N GLN A 30 -1.91 -5.09 -12.01
CA GLN A 30 -0.82 -5.77 -11.33
C GLN A 30 -0.39 -5.01 -10.07
N ALA A 31 -0.19 -3.70 -10.13
CA ALA A 31 0.16 -2.85 -8.99
C ALA A 31 -0.89 -2.96 -7.88
N ARG A 32 -2.19 -2.96 -8.25
CA ARG A 32 -3.29 -3.18 -7.30
C ARG A 32 -3.17 -4.53 -6.61
N ARG A 33 -2.98 -5.62 -7.36
CA ARG A 33 -2.85 -6.98 -6.79
C ARG A 33 -1.66 -7.07 -5.83
N LEU A 34 -0.52 -6.52 -6.24
CA LEU A 34 0.69 -6.50 -5.42
C LEU A 34 0.51 -5.65 -4.15
N PHE A 35 -0.16 -4.50 -4.25
CA PHE A 35 -0.48 -3.65 -3.11
C PHE A 35 -1.29 -4.40 -2.07
N TRP A 36 -2.41 -5.02 -2.48
CA TRP A 36 -3.27 -5.77 -1.57
C TRP A 36 -2.57 -6.99 -0.95
N SER A 37 -1.79 -7.73 -1.75
CA SER A 37 -1.03 -8.88 -1.24
C SER A 37 0.03 -8.46 -0.21
N ARG A 38 0.77 -7.36 -0.46
CA ARG A 38 1.75 -6.85 0.50
C ARG A 38 1.06 -6.31 1.77
N LEU A 39 -0.06 -5.62 1.61
CA LEU A 39 -0.85 -5.09 2.73
C LEU A 39 -1.36 -6.22 3.63
N GLU A 40 -1.88 -7.29 3.04
CA GLU A 40 -2.37 -8.46 3.78
C GLU A 40 -1.22 -9.16 4.53
N MET A 41 -0.05 -9.35 3.90
CA MET A 41 1.12 -9.89 4.60
C MET A 41 1.52 -9.03 5.79
N LEU A 42 1.56 -7.71 5.63
CA LEU A 42 1.91 -6.80 6.72
C LEU A 42 0.85 -6.82 7.83
N TYR A 43 -0.42 -6.95 7.47
CA TYR A 43 -1.50 -7.11 8.45
C TYR A 43 -1.38 -8.41 9.24
N GLN A 44 -1.03 -9.53 8.60
CA GLN A 44 -0.79 -10.80 9.30
C GLN A 44 0.40 -10.73 10.26
N GLN A 45 1.42 -9.93 9.95
CA GLN A 45 2.63 -9.79 10.76
C GLN A 45 2.45 -8.79 11.91
N GLU A 46 1.79 -7.66 11.64
CA GLU A 46 1.82 -6.46 12.49
C GLU A 46 0.43 -5.97 12.90
N GLY A 47 -0.63 -6.48 12.27
CA GLY A 47 -2.02 -6.07 12.48
C GLY A 47 -2.71 -6.75 13.67
N ALA A 48 -1.98 -7.41 14.55
CA ALA A 48 -2.55 -8.05 15.73
C ALA A 48 -3.27 -7.00 16.62
N GLY A 49 -4.56 -7.20 16.85
CA GLY A 49 -5.36 -6.33 17.72
C GLY A 49 -5.93 -5.08 17.05
N VAL A 50 -5.78 -4.91 15.74
CA VAL A 50 -6.46 -3.86 14.97
C VAL A 50 -7.32 -4.46 13.88
N ASP A 51 -8.41 -3.80 13.54
CA ASP A 51 -9.24 -4.20 12.40
C ASP A 51 -8.48 -3.95 11.07
N PHE A 52 -8.70 -4.82 10.09
CA PHE A 52 -8.05 -4.72 8.78
C PHE A 52 -8.34 -3.40 8.06
N GLU A 53 -9.55 -2.86 8.19
CA GLU A 53 -9.89 -1.57 7.61
C GLU A 53 -9.11 -0.43 8.27
N ALA A 54 -9.02 -0.43 9.60
CA ALA A 54 -8.22 0.56 10.34
C ALA A 54 -6.74 0.48 9.94
N PHE A 55 -6.19 -0.73 9.85
CA PHE A 55 -4.83 -0.97 9.40
C PHE A 55 -4.59 -0.48 7.96
N ARG A 56 -5.52 -0.79 7.04
CA ARG A 56 -5.48 -0.32 5.65
C ARG A 56 -5.47 1.21 5.61
N PHE A 57 -6.33 1.88 6.36
CA PHE A 57 -6.37 3.34 6.41
C PHE A 57 -5.05 3.92 6.88
N GLU A 58 -4.47 3.39 7.95
CA GLU A 58 -3.16 3.81 8.44
C GLU A 58 -2.08 3.63 7.37
N MET A 59 -2.02 2.46 6.72
CA MET A 59 -1.02 2.18 5.69
C MET A 59 -1.14 3.10 4.49
N VAL A 60 -2.37 3.42 4.06
CA VAL A 60 -2.59 4.38 2.97
C VAL A 60 -2.15 5.79 3.37
N GLN A 61 -2.38 6.22 4.62
CA GLN A 61 -1.86 7.52 5.09
C GLN A 61 -0.34 7.55 5.05
N ARG A 62 0.33 6.51 5.55
CA ARG A 62 1.80 6.40 5.50
C ARG A 62 2.34 6.41 4.08
N CYS A 63 1.66 5.74 3.14
CA CYS A 63 2.01 5.80 1.72
C CYS A 63 1.93 7.23 1.19
N LYS A 64 0.84 7.96 1.48
CA LYS A 64 0.66 9.35 1.06
C LYS A 64 1.71 10.27 1.67
N GLU A 65 2.04 10.09 2.94
CA GLU A 65 3.09 10.87 3.58
C GLU A 65 4.46 10.61 2.96
N TYR A 66 4.77 9.35 2.63
CA TYR A 66 6.00 8.99 1.93
C TYR A 66 6.09 9.66 0.56
N LEU A 67 5.01 9.60 -0.24
CA LEU A 67 4.93 10.23 -1.57
C LEU A 67 4.90 11.76 -1.54
N LYS A 68 4.59 12.39 -0.40
CA LYS A 68 4.71 13.84 -0.25
C LYS A 68 6.14 14.28 0.05
N LYS A 69 6.94 13.40 0.65
CA LYS A 69 8.31 13.69 1.09
C LYS A 69 9.36 13.33 0.04
N ASN A 70 9.00 12.54 -0.97
CA ASN A 70 9.87 12.03 -2.05
C ASN A 70 9.19 12.28 -3.39
#